data_AF-A0A1X3A1R6-F1
#
_entry.id   AF-A0A1X3A1R6-F1
#
_cell.length_a   1.000
_cell.length_b   1.000
_cell.length_c   1.000
_cell.angle_alpha   90.00
_cell.angle_beta   90.00
_cell.angle_gamma   90.00
#
_symmetry.space_group_name_H-M   'P 1'
#
loop_
_entity.id
_entity.type
_entity.pdbx_description
1 polymer ?
#
loop_
_entity_poly.entity_id
_entity_poly.type
_entity_poly.pdbx_seq_one_letter_code
_entity_poly.pdbx_strand_id
1 'polypeptide(L)'
;MSDNRNYSVITNFGCHWQCPYCIVRNTGIQIAETRMGATYDTVMDLADSGKMKFLSFSGGGDPLWGLDIRRAYWYASITRSLYEYDIETEMHTSMPSMVKRMYNLAPAVEFSRIVYHLRNVNMIRNLDSIDGEMIRVVFVVTPDFTKDKLDAIVKAVKDNPSVDELSFRQMVKPDYSIDHTCEDYLREGHKKEWWYITQGDYNHYIVNDRISDKYEDFRISREDLPDWLLESDYRQGAIYE
;
A
#
# COMPACT_ATOMS: atom_id res chain seq x y z
N MET A 1 -13.61 19.70 18.53
CA MET A 1 -13.62 18.34 17.95
C MET A 1 -12.31 18.23 17.20
N SER A 2 -11.38 17.39 17.67
CA SER A 2 -10.11 17.18 16.98
C SER A 2 -10.42 16.62 15.59
N ASP A 3 -9.89 17.25 14.57
CA ASP A 3 -10.03 16.85 13.17
C ASP A 3 -9.14 15.62 12.96
N ASN A 4 -9.62 14.45 13.42
CA ASN A 4 -8.88 13.20 13.40
C ASN A 4 -8.80 12.68 11.97
N ARG A 5 -7.57 12.60 11.46
CA ARG A 5 -7.25 12.32 10.06
C ARG A 5 -6.57 10.98 9.90
N ASN A 6 -6.75 10.40 8.72
CA ASN A 6 -6.03 9.21 8.27
C ASN A 6 -4.79 9.65 7.50
N TYR A 7 -3.66 9.02 7.79
CA TYR A 7 -2.39 9.28 7.13
C TYR A 7 -1.89 8.04 6.38
N SER A 8 -1.09 8.26 5.34
CA SER A 8 -0.37 7.20 4.63
C SER A 8 1.09 7.59 4.46
N VAL A 9 2.01 6.80 5.00
CA VAL A 9 3.43 6.86 4.63
C VAL A 9 3.60 6.32 3.22
N ILE A 10 4.12 7.14 2.31
CA ILE A 10 4.56 6.69 0.99
C ILE A 10 5.94 6.06 1.12
N THR A 11 5.97 4.73 1.22
CA THR A 11 7.21 3.97 1.39
C THR A 11 7.92 3.73 0.06
N ASN A 12 8.89 4.57 -0.29
CA ASN A 12 9.77 4.30 -1.41
C ASN A 12 11.05 3.57 -0.96
N PHE A 13 10.96 2.25 -0.78
CA PHE A 13 12.13 1.38 -0.59
C PHE A 13 12.56 0.67 -1.89
N GLY A 14 11.96 1.04 -3.03
CA GLY A 14 12.04 0.33 -4.29
C GLY A 14 10.85 -0.59 -4.55
N CYS A 15 10.83 -1.22 -5.73
CA CYS A 15 9.71 -2.03 -6.20
C CYS A 15 10.21 -3.18 -7.09
N HIS A 16 9.44 -4.26 -7.15
CA HIS A 16 9.66 -5.38 -8.08
C HIS A 16 9.09 -5.12 -9.50
N TRP A 17 8.36 -4.01 -9.70
CA TRP A 17 7.85 -3.52 -11.00
C TRP A 17 6.90 -4.45 -11.79
N GLN A 18 6.35 -5.47 -11.15
CA GLN A 18 5.48 -6.43 -11.87
C GLN A 18 4.03 -5.95 -12.02
N CYS A 19 3.63 -4.87 -11.36
CA CYS A 19 2.28 -4.34 -11.47
C CYS A 19 2.00 -3.82 -12.89
N PRO A 20 0.98 -4.32 -13.61
CA PRO A 20 0.69 -3.85 -14.98
C PRO A 20 0.09 -2.45 -15.01
N TYR A 21 -0.59 -2.02 -13.94
CA TYR A 21 -1.29 -0.74 -13.81
C TYR A 21 -0.56 0.27 -12.90
N CYS A 22 0.77 0.14 -12.76
CA CYS A 22 1.55 0.98 -11.85
C CYS A 22 1.60 2.44 -12.31
N ILE A 23 0.90 3.34 -11.60
CA ILE A 23 0.93 4.78 -11.88
C ILE A 23 2.34 5.36 -11.73
N VAL A 24 3.13 4.94 -10.73
CA VAL A 24 4.51 5.42 -10.55
C VAL A 24 5.35 5.13 -11.79
N ARG A 25 5.29 3.89 -12.31
CA ARG A 25 6.00 3.50 -13.54
C ARG A 25 5.49 4.29 -14.74
N ASN A 26 4.18 4.37 -14.89
CA ASN A 26 3.55 4.86 -16.12
C ASN A 26 3.60 6.39 -16.23
N THR A 27 3.69 7.11 -15.11
CA THR A 27 3.76 8.59 -15.08
C THR A 27 5.18 9.12 -14.85
N GLY A 28 6.11 8.25 -14.46
CA GLY A 28 7.49 8.62 -14.15
C GLY A 28 7.62 9.57 -12.96
N ILE A 29 6.60 9.66 -12.10
CA ILE A 29 6.69 10.46 -10.88
C ILE A 29 7.79 9.89 -9.98
N GLN A 30 8.73 10.75 -9.59
CA GLN A 30 9.82 10.40 -8.70
C GLN A 30 9.49 10.91 -7.31
N ILE A 31 9.49 9.98 -6.35
CA ILE A 31 9.27 10.25 -4.93
C ILE A 31 10.60 9.98 -4.21
N ALA A 32 10.92 10.77 -3.20
CA ALA A 32 12.14 10.57 -2.41
C ALA A 32 12.19 9.17 -1.80
N GLU A 33 13.39 8.59 -1.70
CA GLU A 33 13.62 7.36 -0.93
C GLU A 33 13.20 7.57 0.53
N THR A 34 12.62 6.53 1.13
CA THR A 34 12.20 6.58 2.53
C THR A 34 13.42 6.70 3.46
N ARG A 35 13.46 7.76 4.25
CA ARG A 35 14.40 7.98 5.34
C ARG A 35 13.74 7.59 6.65
N MET A 36 13.95 6.34 7.08
CA MET A 36 13.28 5.74 8.24
C MET A 36 13.25 6.64 9.50
N GLY A 37 14.34 7.32 9.82
CA GLY A 37 14.41 8.25 10.96
C GLY A 37 13.47 9.45 10.79
N ALA A 38 13.61 10.21 9.70
CA ALA A 38 12.77 11.38 9.44
C ALA A 38 11.27 11.03 9.33
N THR A 39 10.96 9.88 8.72
CA THR A 39 9.58 9.37 8.68
C THR A 39 9.06 9.01 10.07
N TYR A 40 9.88 8.35 10.90
CA TYR A 40 9.50 8.03 12.28
C TYR A 40 9.19 9.30 13.08
N ASP A 41 10.10 10.28 13.05
CA ASP A 41 9.94 11.56 13.76
C ASP A 41 8.63 12.25 13.35
N THR A 42 8.36 12.34 12.04
CA THR A 42 7.13 12.95 11.51
C THR A 42 5.86 12.21 11.95
N VAL A 43 5.89 10.88 11.97
CA VAL A 43 4.75 10.07 12.42
C VAL A 43 4.53 10.25 13.93
N MET A 44 5.58 10.31 14.74
CA MET A 44 5.47 10.54 16.18
C MET A 44 4.95 11.95 16.50
N ASP A 45 5.45 12.98 15.81
CA ASP A 45 4.94 14.36 15.95
C ASP A 45 3.43 14.43 15.64
N LEU A 46 2.96 13.69 14.64
CA LEU A 46 1.53 13.60 14.30
C LEU A 46 0.72 12.86 15.35
N ALA A 47 1.24 11.74 15.88
CA ALA A 47 0.61 10.99 16.96
C ALA A 47 0.47 11.85 18.23
N ASP A 48 1.55 12.51 18.66
CA ASP A 48 1.59 13.40 19.82
C ASP A 48 0.65 14.60 19.69
N SER A 49 0.44 15.09 18.47
CA SER A 49 -0.51 16.18 18.22
C SER A 49 -1.98 15.78 18.39
N GLY A 50 -2.28 14.48 18.52
CA GLY A 50 -3.64 13.93 18.61
C GLY A 50 -4.46 14.07 17.32
N LYS A 51 -3.80 14.36 16.19
CA LYS A 51 -4.47 14.55 14.89
C LYS A 51 -4.61 13.26 14.08
N MET A 52 -3.85 12.23 14.42
CA MET A 52 -3.81 10.97 13.69
C MET A 52 -4.66 9.91 14.40
N LYS A 53 -5.54 9.25 13.65
CA LYS A 53 -6.30 8.07 14.12
C LYS A 53 -5.82 6.78 13.47
N PHE A 54 -5.23 6.91 12.29
CA PHE A 54 -4.92 5.78 11.44
C PHE A 54 -3.67 6.08 10.62
N LEU A 55 -2.79 5.09 10.50
CA LEU A 55 -1.62 5.17 9.64
C LEU A 55 -1.52 3.96 8.71
N SER A 56 -1.51 4.20 7.41
CA SER A 56 -1.14 3.16 6.43
C SER A 56 0.30 3.31 5.95
N PHE A 57 0.95 2.20 5.63
CA PHE A 57 2.20 2.15 4.88
C PHE A 57 1.89 1.68 3.46
N SER A 58 1.94 2.60 2.50
CA SER A 58 1.46 2.33 1.13
C SER A 58 2.14 3.20 0.07
N GLY A 59 2.43 2.63 -1.10
CA GLY A 59 2.84 3.41 -2.28
C GLY A 59 4.34 3.75 -2.35
N GLY A 60 4.77 4.39 -3.45
CA GLY A 60 6.19 4.66 -3.78
C GLY A 60 6.94 3.44 -4.30
N GLY A 61 6.59 2.25 -3.78
CA GLY A 61 7.06 0.94 -4.21
C GLY A 61 6.25 -0.15 -3.50
N ASP A 62 6.92 -1.21 -3.05
CA ASP A 62 6.34 -2.16 -2.08
C ASP A 62 7.03 -1.95 -0.72
N PRO A 63 6.30 -1.75 0.39
CA PRO A 63 6.89 -1.53 1.72
C PRO A 63 7.87 -2.64 2.14
N LEU A 64 7.72 -3.85 1.60
CA LEU A 64 8.54 -5.02 1.93
C LEU A 64 9.62 -5.33 0.89
N TRP A 65 9.77 -4.51 -0.15
CA TRP A 65 10.78 -4.74 -1.18
C TRP A 65 12.19 -4.70 -0.60
N GLY A 66 12.95 -5.80 -0.73
CA GLY A 66 14.31 -5.93 -0.22
C GLY A 66 14.44 -6.00 1.30
N LEU A 67 13.34 -6.26 2.03
CA LEU A 67 13.26 -6.22 3.49
C LEU A 67 14.50 -6.79 4.19
N ASP A 68 15.09 -5.98 5.07
CA ASP A 68 16.20 -6.34 5.95
C ASP A 68 15.77 -6.26 7.42
N ILE A 69 16.66 -6.71 8.32
CA ILE A 69 16.39 -6.73 9.76
C ILE A 69 16.17 -5.33 10.33
N ARG A 70 16.88 -4.31 9.82
CA ARG A 70 16.74 -2.92 10.28
C ARG A 70 15.36 -2.37 9.97
N ARG A 71 14.84 -2.63 8.77
CA ARG A 71 13.48 -2.25 8.38
C ARG A 71 12.41 -3.01 9.14
N ALA A 72 12.61 -4.30 9.40
CA ALA A 72 11.69 -5.06 10.23
C ALA A 72 11.58 -4.47 11.65
N TYR A 73 12.72 -4.11 12.28
CA TYR A 73 12.71 -3.42 13.57
C TYR A 73 12.15 -2.00 13.52
N TRP A 74 12.31 -1.29 12.40
CA TRP A 74 11.68 0.01 12.21
C TRP A 74 10.14 -0.11 12.18
N TYR A 75 9.59 -1.10 11.47
CA TYR A 75 8.15 -1.39 11.52
C TYR A 75 7.69 -1.78 12.93
N ALA A 76 8.47 -2.59 13.65
CA ALA A 76 8.14 -2.96 15.04
C ALA A 76 8.12 -1.74 15.95
N SER A 77 9.11 -0.86 15.83
CA SER A 77 9.18 0.36 16.64
C SER A 77 7.99 1.27 16.39
N ILE A 78 7.63 1.52 15.13
CA ILE A 78 6.56 2.46 14.81
C ILE A 78 5.17 1.90 15.15
N THR A 79 4.91 0.63 14.84
CA THR A 79 3.61 -0.01 15.15
C THR A 79 3.37 -0.08 16.64
N ARG A 80 4.38 -0.51 17.41
CA ARG A 80 4.31 -0.52 18.87
C ARG A 80 4.12 0.87 19.46
N SER A 81 4.85 1.89 18.98
CA SER A 81 4.66 3.25 19.46
C SER A 81 3.22 3.70 19.21
N LEU A 82 2.67 3.49 18.01
CA LEU A 82 1.32 3.92 17.65
C LEU A 82 0.21 3.17 18.38
N TYR A 83 0.43 1.91 18.74
CA TYR A 83 -0.47 1.14 19.59
C TYR A 83 -0.73 1.84 20.93
N GLU A 84 0.30 2.41 21.56
CA GLU A 84 0.18 3.15 22.82
C GLU A 84 -0.66 4.44 22.69
N TYR A 85 -0.82 4.96 21.47
CA TYR A 85 -1.70 6.11 21.16
C TYR A 85 -3.10 5.69 20.71
N ASP A 86 -3.44 4.40 20.73
CA ASP A 86 -4.69 3.86 20.17
C ASP A 86 -4.85 4.21 18.67
N ILE A 87 -3.74 4.19 17.93
CA ILE A 87 -3.69 4.47 16.49
C ILE A 87 -3.56 3.15 15.74
N GLU A 88 -4.59 2.81 14.95
CA GLU A 88 -4.58 1.64 14.09
C GLU A 88 -3.58 1.78 12.95
N THR A 89 -2.93 0.68 12.58
CA THR A 89 -1.94 0.65 11.49
C THR A 89 -2.28 -0.40 10.43
N GLU A 90 -2.04 -0.08 9.17
CA GLU A 90 -2.10 -1.06 8.09
C GLU A 90 -0.88 -1.05 7.16
N MET A 91 -0.53 -2.21 6.62
CA MET A 91 0.52 -2.32 5.61
C MET A 91 -0.04 -2.86 4.29
N HIS A 92 0.20 -2.13 3.20
CA HIS A 92 -0.15 -2.57 1.86
C HIS A 92 1.02 -3.25 1.16
N THR A 93 0.89 -4.51 0.79
CA THR A 93 1.95 -5.22 0.07
C THR A 93 1.38 -6.16 -0.98
N SER A 94 2.18 -6.46 -2.00
CA SER A 94 1.92 -7.50 -2.98
C SER A 94 2.78 -8.75 -2.75
N MET A 95 3.52 -8.80 -1.64
CA MET A 95 4.53 -9.83 -1.34
C MET A 95 4.19 -10.65 -0.07
N PRO A 96 3.22 -11.59 -0.11
CA PRO A 96 2.83 -12.40 1.06
C PRO A 96 3.98 -13.11 1.76
N SER A 97 4.93 -13.66 1.01
CA SER A 97 6.10 -14.34 1.59
C SER A 97 7.00 -13.41 2.40
N MET A 98 7.03 -12.12 2.08
CA MET A 98 7.81 -11.14 2.82
C MET A 98 7.14 -10.70 4.12
N VAL A 99 5.81 -10.80 4.23
CA VAL A 99 5.11 -10.57 5.51
C VAL A 99 5.55 -11.61 6.53
N LYS A 100 5.56 -12.89 6.13
CA LYS A 100 6.09 -13.97 6.97
C LYS A 100 7.56 -13.74 7.35
N ARG A 101 8.37 -13.26 6.41
CA ARG A 101 9.76 -12.91 6.70
C ARG A 101 9.87 -11.76 7.70
N MET A 102 9.01 -10.74 7.60
CA MET A 102 8.99 -9.60 8.52
C MET A 102 8.72 -10.05 9.95
N TYR A 103 7.66 -10.82 10.18
CA TYR A 103 7.36 -11.36 11.52
C TYR A 103 8.47 -12.27 12.04
N ASN A 104 9.12 -13.07 11.18
CA ASN A 104 10.27 -13.87 11.60
C ASN A 104 11.50 -13.02 12.00
N LEU A 105 11.72 -11.89 11.33
CA LEU A 105 12.84 -10.98 11.61
C LEU A 105 12.57 -10.13 12.86
N ALA A 106 11.32 -9.68 13.03
CA ALA A 106 10.89 -8.85 14.14
C ALA A 106 9.50 -9.31 14.61
N PRO A 107 9.40 -10.26 15.55
CA PRO A 107 8.13 -10.75 16.07
C PRO A 107 7.31 -9.70 16.85
N ALA A 108 7.91 -8.55 17.17
CA ALA A 108 7.24 -7.45 17.86
C ALA A 108 6.57 -6.44 16.90
N VAL A 109 6.45 -6.76 15.60
CA VAL A 109 5.64 -5.97 14.66
C VAL A 109 4.17 -6.22 14.96
N GLU A 110 3.37 -5.15 15.08
CA GLU A 110 1.96 -5.25 15.50
C GLU A 110 1.06 -4.43 14.55
N PHE A 111 0.91 -4.90 13.31
CA PHE A 111 -0.04 -4.27 12.39
C PHE A 111 -1.48 -4.67 12.73
N SER A 112 -2.38 -3.68 12.81
CA SER A 112 -3.81 -3.96 12.97
C SER A 112 -4.39 -4.68 11.74
N ARG A 113 -3.87 -4.35 10.55
CA ARG A 113 -4.28 -4.97 9.28
C ARG A 113 -3.13 -5.14 8.30
N ILE A 114 -3.12 -6.27 7.59
CA ILE A 114 -2.29 -6.46 6.39
C ILE A 114 -3.19 -6.47 5.15
N VAL A 115 -2.85 -5.62 4.20
CA VAL A 115 -3.59 -5.43 2.95
C VAL A 115 -2.81 -6.02 1.78
N TYR A 116 -3.26 -7.16 1.26
CA TYR A 116 -2.63 -7.84 0.13
C TYR A 116 -3.19 -7.35 -1.21
N HIS A 117 -2.36 -6.71 -2.02
CA HIS A 117 -2.66 -6.40 -3.41
C HIS A 117 -2.37 -7.61 -4.29
N LEU A 118 -3.41 -8.36 -4.64
CA LEU A 118 -3.30 -9.59 -5.40
C LEU A 118 -3.61 -9.38 -6.88
N ARG A 119 -3.02 -10.22 -7.73
CA ARG A 119 -3.26 -10.24 -9.18
C ARG A 119 -3.94 -11.52 -9.66
N ASN A 120 -3.94 -12.56 -8.85
CA ASN A 120 -4.48 -13.87 -9.20
C ASN A 120 -5.29 -14.42 -8.02
N VAL A 121 -6.51 -14.86 -8.31
CA VAL A 121 -7.43 -15.50 -7.34
C VAL A 121 -6.78 -16.68 -6.61
N ASN A 122 -5.90 -17.44 -7.26
CA ASN A 122 -5.23 -18.59 -6.66
C ASN A 122 -4.31 -18.21 -5.50
N MET A 123 -3.82 -16.96 -5.45
CA MET A 123 -2.98 -16.49 -4.35
C MET A 123 -3.74 -16.39 -3.03
N ILE A 124 -5.07 -16.19 -3.07
CA ILE A 124 -5.91 -16.08 -1.88
C ILE A 124 -5.79 -17.34 -1.02
N ARG A 125 -5.72 -18.52 -1.64
CA ARG A 125 -5.70 -19.81 -0.93
C ARG A 125 -4.47 -20.04 -0.05
N ASN A 126 -3.41 -19.28 -0.29
CA ASN A 126 -2.13 -19.40 0.44
C ASN A 126 -1.95 -18.27 1.46
N LEU A 127 -2.97 -17.45 1.70
CA LEU A 127 -2.95 -16.43 2.72
C LEU A 127 -3.39 -17.03 4.05
N ASP A 128 -2.58 -16.80 5.07
CA ASP A 128 -2.84 -17.16 6.46
C ASP A 128 -2.55 -15.94 7.34
N SER A 129 -3.33 -15.78 8.41
CA SER A 129 -3.02 -14.84 9.48
C SER A 129 -1.80 -15.35 10.24
N ILE A 130 -0.87 -14.46 10.58
CA ILE A 130 0.39 -14.83 11.22
C ILE A 130 0.35 -14.54 12.72
N ASP A 131 -0.17 -13.39 13.11
CA ASP A 131 -0.17 -12.88 14.49
C ASP A 131 -1.55 -12.30 14.90
N GLY A 132 -2.62 -12.73 14.24
CA GLY A 132 -3.98 -12.28 14.54
C GLY A 132 -4.35 -10.93 13.90
N GLU A 133 -3.53 -10.43 12.98
CA GLU A 133 -3.87 -9.26 12.17
C GLU A 133 -5.14 -9.51 11.35
N MET A 134 -5.91 -8.46 11.08
CA MET A 134 -6.94 -8.53 10.05
C MET A 134 -6.27 -8.63 8.68
N ILE A 135 -6.79 -9.50 7.81
CA ILE A 135 -6.34 -9.61 6.42
C ILE A 135 -7.38 -9.03 5.49
N ARG A 136 -6.97 -8.02 4.72
CA ARG A 136 -7.74 -7.49 3.59
C ARG A 136 -7.07 -7.86 2.28
N VAL A 137 -7.86 -8.35 1.33
CA VAL A 137 -7.41 -8.57 -0.04
C VAL A 137 -7.93 -7.47 -0.95
N VAL A 138 -7.05 -6.93 -1.80
CA VAL A 138 -7.36 -5.91 -2.80
C VAL A 138 -7.05 -6.43 -4.20
N PHE A 139 -8.01 -6.26 -5.11
CA PHE A 139 -7.78 -6.41 -6.56
C PHE A 139 -8.06 -5.09 -7.26
N VAL A 140 -7.12 -4.63 -8.10
CA VAL A 140 -7.40 -3.55 -9.05
C VAL A 140 -8.17 -4.14 -10.23
N VAL A 141 -9.30 -3.53 -10.56
CA VAL A 141 -10.19 -3.97 -11.63
C VAL A 141 -9.66 -3.47 -12.96
N THR A 142 -9.02 -4.36 -13.71
CA THR A 142 -8.47 -4.09 -15.03
C THR A 142 -9.49 -4.41 -16.14
N PRO A 143 -9.30 -3.91 -17.38
CA PRO A 143 -10.27 -4.09 -18.47
C PRO A 143 -10.62 -5.54 -18.85
N ASP A 144 -9.80 -6.51 -18.46
CA ASP A 144 -10.06 -7.95 -18.65
C ASP A 144 -10.97 -8.57 -17.57
N PHE A 145 -11.44 -7.79 -16.60
CA PHE A 145 -12.37 -8.27 -15.59
C PHE A 145 -13.78 -8.45 -16.16
N THR A 146 -14.42 -9.53 -15.73
CA THR A 146 -15.83 -9.84 -15.97
C THR A 146 -16.54 -10.04 -14.64
N LYS A 147 -17.88 -10.03 -14.63
CA LYS A 147 -18.67 -10.37 -13.43
C LYS A 147 -18.29 -11.75 -12.88
N ASP A 148 -18.17 -12.75 -13.75
CA ASP A 148 -17.76 -14.11 -13.36
C ASP A 148 -16.39 -14.13 -12.67
N LYS A 149 -15.43 -13.31 -13.14
CA LYS A 149 -14.11 -13.18 -12.50
C LYS A 149 -14.20 -12.53 -11.12
N LEU A 150 -15.05 -11.51 -10.97
CA LEU A 150 -15.32 -10.88 -9.68
C LEU A 150 -15.97 -11.87 -8.71
N ASP A 151 -16.96 -12.63 -9.15
CA ASP A 151 -17.66 -13.64 -8.35
C ASP A 151 -16.73 -14.77 -7.93
N ALA A 152 -15.83 -15.19 -8.81
CA ALA A 152 -14.80 -16.17 -8.49
C ALA A 152 -13.85 -15.68 -7.39
N ILE A 153 -13.49 -14.39 -7.38
CA ILE A 153 -12.69 -13.77 -6.32
C ILE A 153 -13.47 -13.72 -5.01
N VAL A 154 -14.72 -13.28 -5.05
CA VAL A 154 -15.62 -13.24 -3.86
C VAL A 154 -15.75 -14.64 -3.25
N LYS A 155 -15.98 -15.66 -4.09
CA LYS A 155 -16.04 -17.04 -3.65
C LYS A 155 -14.71 -17.49 -3.02
N ALA A 156 -13.58 -17.20 -3.65
CA ALA A 156 -12.28 -17.59 -3.13
C ALA A 156 -11.95 -16.95 -1.77
N VAL A 157 -12.38 -15.70 -1.53
CA VAL A 157 -12.27 -15.05 -0.22
C VAL A 157 -13.17 -15.75 0.80
N LYS A 158 -14.45 -16.01 0.47
CA LYS A 158 -15.37 -16.73 1.39
C LYS A 158 -14.88 -18.13 1.74
N ASP A 159 -14.19 -18.79 0.83
CA ASP A 159 -13.61 -20.11 1.03
C ASP A 159 -12.31 -20.08 1.85
N ASN A 160 -11.69 -18.91 2.09
CA ASN A 160 -10.51 -18.76 2.95
C ASN A 160 -10.87 -18.08 4.30
N PRO A 161 -10.90 -18.83 5.41
CA PRO A 161 -11.27 -18.27 6.73
C PRO A 161 -10.24 -17.28 7.30
N SER A 162 -9.03 -17.22 6.74
CA SER A 162 -7.99 -16.27 7.16
C SER A 162 -8.18 -14.87 6.58
N VAL A 163 -9.09 -14.67 5.60
CA VAL A 163 -9.31 -13.37 4.95
C VAL A 163 -10.58 -12.72 5.48
N ASP A 164 -10.43 -11.57 6.14
CA ASP A 164 -11.54 -10.85 6.77
C ASP A 164 -12.29 -9.93 5.79
N GLU A 165 -11.56 -9.31 4.85
CA GLU A 165 -12.11 -8.25 4.01
C GLU A 165 -11.68 -8.37 2.55
N LEU A 166 -12.62 -8.03 1.65
CA LEU A 166 -12.37 -7.91 0.21
C LEU A 166 -12.60 -6.47 -0.24
N SER A 167 -11.70 -5.96 -1.05
CA SER A 167 -11.85 -4.68 -1.75
C SER A 167 -11.52 -4.82 -3.24
N PHE A 168 -12.34 -4.20 -4.06
CA PHE A 168 -12.02 -3.93 -5.46
C PHE A 168 -11.64 -2.47 -5.61
N ARG A 169 -10.54 -2.20 -6.29
CA ARG A 169 -10.05 -0.85 -6.52
C ARG A 169 -10.23 -0.49 -7.99
N GLN A 170 -10.83 0.67 -8.23
CA GLN A 170 -10.95 1.25 -9.55
C GLN A 170 -9.56 1.49 -10.16
N MET A 171 -9.37 1.06 -11.41
CA MET A 171 -8.12 1.32 -12.13
C MET A 171 -8.08 2.78 -12.61
N VAL A 172 -6.92 3.39 -12.42
CA VAL A 172 -6.58 4.70 -13.00
C VAL A 172 -5.60 4.44 -14.15
N LYS A 173 -5.88 5.03 -15.31
CA LYS A 173 -5.05 4.91 -16.51
C LYS A 173 -3.83 5.84 -16.43
N PRO A 174 -2.80 5.64 -17.27
CA PRO A 174 -1.60 6.50 -17.27
C PRO A 174 -1.88 7.99 -17.47
N ASP A 175 -2.94 8.32 -18.19
CA ASP A 175 -3.42 9.69 -18.43
C ASP A 175 -4.29 10.24 -17.29
N TYR A 176 -4.32 9.54 -16.14
CA TYR A 176 -5.15 9.81 -14.97
C TYR A 176 -6.66 9.70 -15.21
N SER A 177 -7.09 9.25 -16.39
CA SER A 177 -8.50 8.93 -16.61
C SER A 177 -8.90 7.66 -15.88
N ILE A 178 -10.17 7.59 -15.50
CA ILE A 178 -10.73 6.50 -14.72
C ILE A 178 -11.17 5.37 -15.66
N ASP A 179 -10.90 4.13 -15.28
CA ASP A 179 -11.49 2.96 -15.91
C ASP A 179 -12.78 2.55 -15.19
N HIS A 180 -13.85 2.36 -15.97
CA HIS A 180 -15.20 2.07 -15.47
C HIS A 180 -15.59 0.60 -15.66
N THR A 181 -14.62 -0.30 -15.89
CA THR A 181 -14.87 -1.73 -16.06
C THR A 181 -15.66 -2.30 -14.87
N CYS A 182 -16.79 -2.93 -15.17
CA CYS A 182 -17.72 -3.52 -14.19
C CYS A 182 -18.25 -2.57 -13.11
N GLU A 183 -18.19 -1.24 -13.30
CA GLU A 183 -18.49 -0.27 -12.25
C GLU A 183 -19.87 -0.46 -11.59
N ASP A 184 -20.94 -0.57 -12.38
CA ASP A 184 -22.30 -0.72 -11.84
C ASP A 184 -22.40 -1.94 -10.91
N TYR A 185 -21.82 -3.06 -11.33
CA TYR A 185 -21.79 -4.29 -10.55
C TYR A 185 -20.97 -4.14 -9.26
N LEU A 186 -19.82 -3.48 -9.36
CA LEU A 186 -18.96 -3.21 -8.20
C LEU A 186 -19.64 -2.28 -7.18
N ARG A 187 -20.41 -1.30 -7.64
CA ARG A 187 -21.23 -0.41 -6.80
C ARG A 187 -22.38 -1.17 -6.15
N GLU A 188 -23.01 -2.11 -6.85
CA GLU A 188 -24.10 -2.92 -6.31
C GLU A 188 -23.66 -3.79 -5.11
N GLY A 189 -22.47 -4.39 -5.16
CA GLY A 189 -21.94 -5.22 -4.07
C GLY A 189 -21.14 -4.46 -2.99
N HIS A 190 -20.88 -3.17 -3.20
CA HIS A 190 -20.20 -2.31 -2.23
C HIS A 190 -20.93 -2.30 -0.87
N LYS A 191 -20.17 -2.45 0.23
CA LYS A 191 -20.67 -2.53 1.63
C LYS A 191 -21.59 -3.71 1.92
N LYS A 192 -21.67 -4.69 1.00
CA LYS A 192 -22.44 -5.94 1.19
C LYS A 192 -21.51 -7.14 1.18
N GLU A 193 -20.77 -7.31 0.08
CA GLU A 193 -19.87 -8.44 -0.12
C GLU A 193 -18.41 -8.00 -0.26
N TRP A 194 -18.18 -6.73 -0.61
CA TRP A 194 -16.85 -6.13 -0.73
C TRP A 194 -16.92 -4.61 -0.52
N TRP A 195 -15.75 -3.99 -0.40
CA TRP A 195 -15.59 -2.55 -0.58
C TRP A 195 -15.22 -2.25 -2.04
N TYR A 196 -15.76 -1.16 -2.60
CA TYR A 196 -15.39 -0.68 -3.93
C TYR A 196 -14.77 0.70 -3.71
N ILE A 197 -13.47 0.80 -3.99
CA ILE A 197 -12.65 1.97 -3.71
C ILE A 197 -12.46 2.74 -5.01
N THR A 198 -12.88 4.00 -5.02
CA THR A 198 -12.80 4.89 -6.18
C THR A 198 -11.61 5.84 -6.09
N GLN A 199 -11.25 6.49 -7.18
CA GLN A 199 -10.24 7.54 -7.14
C GLN A 199 -10.72 8.70 -6.25
N GLY A 200 -9.83 9.23 -5.40
CA GLY A 200 -10.14 10.34 -4.50
C GLY A 200 -10.42 9.93 -3.04
N ASP A 201 -10.43 8.64 -2.73
CA ASP A 201 -10.65 8.12 -1.37
C ASP A 201 -9.45 8.31 -0.41
N TYR A 202 -8.42 9.10 -0.74
CA TYR A 202 -7.11 9.00 -0.08
C TYR A 202 -6.78 10.01 1.02
N ASN A 203 -5.96 9.46 1.92
CA ASN A 203 -5.36 10.01 3.13
C ASN A 203 -4.43 11.20 2.88
N HIS A 204 -4.09 11.89 3.96
CA HIS A 204 -2.92 12.76 4.00
C HIS A 204 -1.66 11.92 3.87
N TYR A 205 -0.77 12.28 2.97
CA TYR A 205 0.45 11.53 2.70
C TYR A 205 1.63 12.06 3.49
N ILE A 206 2.51 11.14 3.90
CA ILE A 206 3.78 11.42 4.56
C ILE A 206 4.91 10.91 3.66
N VAL A 207 5.86 11.78 3.31
CA VAL A 207 7.13 11.42 2.68
C VAL A 207 8.23 12.05 3.51
N ASN A 208 8.95 11.24 4.28
CA ASN A 208 10.00 11.70 5.18
C ASN A 208 9.46 12.78 6.13
N ASP A 209 9.99 14.00 6.03
CA ASP A 209 9.66 15.19 6.80
C ASP A 209 8.55 16.07 6.18
N ARG A 210 7.87 15.58 5.14
CA ARG A 210 6.85 16.33 4.40
C ARG A 210 5.47 15.66 4.48
N ILE A 211 4.44 16.50 4.59
CA ILE A 211 3.03 16.10 4.59
C ILE A 211 2.29 16.85 3.48
N SER A 212 1.45 16.16 2.70
CA SER A 212 0.57 16.78 1.70
C SER A 212 -0.69 15.92 1.47
N ASP A 213 -1.75 16.57 1.00
CA ASP A 213 -3.01 15.95 0.60
C ASP A 213 -2.96 15.38 -0.83
N LYS A 214 -1.91 15.72 -1.59
CA LYS A 214 -1.74 15.32 -3.00
C LYS A 214 -0.46 14.55 -3.19
N TYR A 215 -0.57 13.42 -3.88
CA TYR A 215 0.59 12.58 -4.20
C TYR A 215 1.60 13.32 -5.10
N GLU A 216 1.10 14.19 -5.98
CA GLU A 216 1.88 14.96 -6.94
C GLU A 216 2.78 16.02 -6.28
N ASP A 217 2.45 16.48 -5.06
CA ASP A 217 3.23 17.50 -4.34
C ASP A 217 4.61 16.99 -3.90
N PHE A 218 4.81 15.67 -3.91
CA PHE A 218 6.09 15.04 -3.59
C PHE A 218 6.97 14.76 -4.81
N ARG A 219 6.51 15.17 -6.02
CA ARG A 219 7.30 15.02 -7.24
C ARG A 219 8.62 15.76 -7.09
N ILE A 220 9.72 15.02 -7.20
CA ILE A 220 11.05 15.62 -7.33
C ILE A 220 11.17 16.17 -8.75
N SER A 221 11.55 17.44 -8.88
CA SER A 221 11.82 18.02 -10.20
C SER A 221 13.07 17.37 -10.79
N ARG A 222 13.14 17.27 -12.11
CA ARG A 222 14.30 16.67 -12.78
C ARG A 222 15.60 17.45 -12.51
N GLU A 223 15.48 18.73 -12.16
CA GLU A 223 16.57 19.65 -11.83
C GLU A 223 17.14 19.39 -10.42
N ASP A 224 16.35 18.77 -9.54
CA ASP A 224 16.75 18.45 -8.16
C ASP A 224 17.29 17.02 -8.01
N LEU A 225 17.36 16.26 -9.11
CA LEU A 225 17.93 14.91 -9.10
C LEU A 225 19.46 15.00 -9.11
N PRO A 226 20.15 14.25 -8.24
CA PRO A 226 21.61 14.13 -8.31
C PRO A 226 22.06 13.64 -9.68
N ASP A 227 23.17 14.16 -10.21
CA ASP A 227 23.68 13.81 -11.55
C ASP A 227 23.85 12.30 -11.76
N TRP A 228 24.20 11.54 -10.71
CA TRP A 228 24.32 10.09 -10.78
C TRP A 228 22.99 9.36 -10.99
N LEU A 229 21.85 9.99 -10.66
CA LEU A 229 20.50 9.50 -10.94
C LEU A 229 20.02 9.90 -12.34
N LEU A 230 20.60 10.97 -12.90
CA LEU A 230 20.41 11.41 -14.28
C LEU A 230 21.25 10.59 -15.27
N GLU A 231 22.44 10.15 -14.85
CA GLU A 231 23.41 9.35 -15.62
C GLU A 231 23.26 7.85 -15.40
N SER A 232 22.75 7.41 -14.24
CA SER A 232 22.34 6.02 -14.11
C SER A 232 21.22 5.78 -15.10
N ASP A 233 21.45 4.85 -15.99
CA ASP A 233 20.43 3.99 -16.55
C ASP A 233 19.65 3.34 -15.38
N TYR A 234 18.83 4.12 -14.67
CA TYR A 234 17.63 3.66 -14.00
C TYR A 234 16.67 3.24 -15.12
N ARG A 235 17.13 2.27 -15.92
CA ARG A 235 16.36 1.54 -16.90
C ARG A 235 15.27 0.86 -16.09
N GLN A 236 14.17 1.58 -15.98
CA GLN A 236 12.86 1.02 -16.21
C GLN A 236 13.00 -0.14 -17.21
N GLY A 237 12.97 -1.38 -16.71
CA GLY A 237 13.05 -2.56 -17.56
C GLY A 237 14.43 -2.83 -18.19
N ALA A 238 15.49 -3.00 -17.39
CA ALA A 238 16.48 -4.01 -17.75
C ALA A 238 15.78 -5.38 -17.70
N ILE A 239 15.25 -5.75 -18.87
CA ILE A 239 14.90 -7.10 -19.26
C ILE A 239 16.15 -7.94 -18.97
N TYR A 240 16.12 -8.71 -17.88
CA TYR A 240 16.85 -9.96 -17.87
C TYR A 240 16.04 -10.86 -18.82
N GLU A 241 16.61 -11.09 -20.00
CA GLU A 241 16.21 -12.21 -20.87
C GLU A 241 16.28 -13.53 -20.10
#